data_AF-A0A9Y2AIZ7-F1
#
_entry.id   AF-A0A9Y2AIZ7-F1
#
_cell.length_a   1.000
_cell.length_b   1.000
_cell.length_c   1.000
_cell.angle_alpha   90.00
_cell.angle_beta   90.00
_cell.angle_gamma   90.00
#
_symmetry.space_group_name_H-M   'P 1'
#
loop_
_entity.id
_entity.type
_entity.pdbx_description
1 polymer ?
#
loop_
_entity_poly.entity_id
_entity_poly.type
_entity_poly.pdbx_seq_one_letter_code
_entity_poly.pdbx_strand_id
1 'polypeptide(L)' 'MSKDQIVKDRFLTAREVVEVFFEDKLKYSRVLKMTREGYLPAVKMGKAYVYSLKELEKWAEKNFSTPSWVKVTMN' A
#
# COMPACT_ATOMS: atom_id res chain seq x y z
N MET A 1 26.44 -6.84 13.52
CA MET A 1 25.28 -5.94 13.61
C MET A 1 24.92 -5.51 12.20
N SER A 2 23.94 -6.15 11.57
CA SER A 2 23.53 -5.84 10.19
C SER A 2 22.90 -4.45 10.12
N LYS A 3 23.30 -3.69 9.11
CA LYS A 3 22.91 -2.28 8.88
C LYS A 3 21.49 -2.13 8.31
N ASP A 4 20.69 -3.19 8.28
CA ASP A 4 19.40 -3.25 7.57
C ASP A 4 18.19 -2.80 8.40
N GLN A 5 18.39 -2.26 9.60
CA GLN A 5 17.30 -2.01 10.54
C GLN A 5 17.13 -0.54 10.92
N ILE A 6 17.13 0.34 9.91
CA ILE A 6 16.46 1.64 9.99
C ILE A 6 15.44 1.70 8.85
N VAL A 7 14.51 0.74 8.81
CA VAL A 7 13.26 0.95 8.07
C VAL A 7 12.49 1.97 8.90
N LYS A 8 12.68 3.25 8.60
CA LYS A 8 11.85 4.32 9.15
C LYS A 8 10.41 3.93 8.82
N ASP A 9 9.58 3.73 9.84
CA ASP A 9 8.12 3.68 9.70
C ASP A 9 7.67 5.03 9.12
N ARG A 10 7.76 5.15 7.80
CA ARG A 10 7.43 6.37 7.07
C ARG A 10 5.93 6.36 6.87
N PHE A 11 5.30 7.37 7.46
CA PHE A 11 3.91 7.65 7.20
C PHE A 11 3.79 8.55 5.97
N LEU A 12 2.86 8.20 5.10
CA LEU A 12 2.57 8.90 3.86
C LEU A 12 1.17 9.51 3.93
N THR A 13 1.01 10.67 3.30
CA THR A 13 -0.30 11.19 2.91
C THR A 13 -0.81 10.48 1.66
N ALA A 14 -2.10 10.63 1.34
CA ALA A 14 -2.65 10.08 0.09
C ALA A 14 -1.95 10.62 -1.17
N ARG A 15 -1.35 11.82 -1.10
CA ARG A 15 -0.59 12.39 -2.23
C ARG A 15 0.79 11.74 -2.33
N GLU A 16 1.49 11.57 -1.22
CA GLU A 16 2.76 10.84 -1.21
C GLU A 16 2.58 9.37 -1.58
N VAL A 17 1.44 8.74 -1.30
CA VAL A 17 1.16 7.38 -1.79
C VAL A 17 1.14 7.33 -3.33
N VAL A 18 0.62 8.36 -3.99
CA VAL A 18 0.68 8.46 -5.46
C VAL A 18 2.12 8.58 -5.92
N GLU A 19 2.86 9.54 -5.38
CA GLU A 19 4.19 9.92 -5.86
C GLU A 19 5.26 8.88 -5.48
N VAL A 20 5.21 8.36 -4.25
CA VAL A 20 6.27 7.50 -3.67
C VAL A 20 5.95 6.02 -3.84
N PHE A 21 4.72 5.60 -3.55
CA PHE A 21 4.38 4.17 -3.54
C PHE A 21 3.90 3.68 -4.91
N PHE A 22 3.09 4.47 -5.59
CA PHE A 22 2.61 4.15 -6.94
C PHE A 22 3.43 4.80 -8.06
N GLU A 23 4.45 5.61 -7.74
CA GLU A 23 5.32 6.27 -8.72
C GLU A 23 4.51 6.98 -9.84
N ASP A 24 3.47 7.73 -9.46
CA ASP A 24 2.54 8.43 -10.36
C ASP A 24 1.73 7.54 -11.33
N LYS A 25 1.84 6.20 -11.22
CA LYS A 25 1.08 5.24 -12.05
C LYS A 25 -0.40 5.17 -11.68
N LEU A 26 -0.78 5.70 -10.51
CA LEU A 26 -2.17 5.77 -10.04
C LEU A 26 -2.56 7.20 -9.67
N LYS A 27 -3.71 7.66 -10.15
CA LYS A 27 -4.23 9.00 -9.83
C LYS A 27 -4.65 9.11 -8.35
N TYR A 28 -4.47 10.29 -7.76
CA TYR A 28 -4.90 10.61 -6.39
C TYR A 28 -6.37 10.26 -6.09
N SER A 29 -7.28 10.57 -7.01
CA SER A 29 -8.70 10.23 -6.86
C SER A 29 -8.94 8.73 -6.78
N ARG A 30 -8.13 7.93 -7.50
CA ARG A 30 -8.19 6.47 -7.46
C ARG A 30 -7.64 5.93 -6.14
N VAL A 31 -6.53 6.48 -5.64
CA VAL A 31 -6.00 6.14 -4.31
C VAL A 31 -7.05 6.40 -3.23
N LEU A 32 -7.66 7.59 -3.19
CA LEU A 32 -8.72 7.89 -2.21
C LEU A 32 -9.94 6.98 -2.34
N LYS A 33 -10.33 6.63 -3.57
CA LYS A 33 -11.44 5.68 -3.80
C LYS A 33 -11.09 4.31 -3.21
N MET A 34 -9.91 3.78 -3.52
CA MET A 34 -9.45 2.49 -2.99
C MET A 34 -9.36 2.48 -1.46
N THR A 35 -8.92 3.57 -0.85
CA THR A 35 -8.87 3.70 0.61
C THR A 35 -10.26 3.69 1.24
N ARG A 36 -11.23 4.42 0.66
CA ARG A 36 -12.62 4.43 1.15
C ARG A 36 -13.32 3.08 0.99
N GLU A 37 -12.98 2.36 -0.07
CA GLU A 37 -13.46 1.01 -0.34
C GLU A 37 -12.75 -0.06 0.52
N GLY A 38 -11.75 0.33 1.33
CA GLY A 38 -11.05 -0.59 2.23
C GLY A 38 -9.97 -1.44 1.55
N TYR A 39 -9.62 -1.16 0.30
CA TYR A 39 -8.57 -1.89 -0.41
C TYR A 39 -7.18 -1.55 0.10
N LEU A 40 -6.90 -0.26 0.37
CA LEU A 40 -5.60 0.18 0.86
C LEU A 40 -5.57 0.26 2.38
N PRO A 41 -4.52 -0.27 3.04
CA PRO A 41 -4.35 -0.14 4.48
C PRO A 41 -4.05 1.33 4.82
N ALA A 42 -5.02 2.00 5.44
CA ALA A 42 -4.89 3.39 5.88
C ALA A 42 -5.59 3.60 7.22
N VAL A 43 -5.10 4.58 7.98
CA VAL A 43 -5.73 5.06 9.20
C VAL A 43 -6.32 6.44 8.93
N LYS A 44 -7.59 6.63 9.31
CA LYS A 44 -8.24 7.94 9.23
C LYS A 44 -7.84 8.76 10.46
N MET A 45 -7.14 9.88 10.25
CA MET A 45 -6.77 10.84 11.28
C MET A 45 -7.48 12.16 11.00
N GLY A 46 -8.56 12.43 11.74
CA GLY A 46 -9.43 13.58 11.52
C GLY A 46 -10.05 13.57 10.12
N LYS A 47 -9.68 14.55 9.29
CA LYS A 47 -10.17 14.69 7.91
C LYS A 47 -9.26 14.05 6.86
N ALA A 48 -8.13 13.49 7.26
CA ALA A 48 -7.12 12.94 6.35
C ALA A 48 -6.94 11.43 6.54
N TYR A 49 -6.35 10.81 5.52
CA TYR A 49 -5.88 9.43 5.58
C TYR A 49 -4.35 9.42 5.65
N VAL A 50 -3.82 8.58 6.54
CA VAL A 50 -2.40 8.35 6.74
C VAL A 50 -2.11 6.88 6.46
N TYR A 51 -1.01 6.62 5.76
CA TYR A 51 -0.64 5.30 5.30
C TYR A 51 0.74 4.95 5.86
N SER A 52 0.90 3.76 6.42
CA SER A 52 2.23 3.23 6.71
C SER A 52 2.80 2.62 5.44
N LEU A 53 3.99 3.06 5.02
CA LEU A 53 4.67 2.49 3.87
C LEU A 53 4.83 0.97 4.00
N LYS A 54 5.22 0.51 5.20
CA LYS A 54 5.38 -0.91 5.51
C LYS A 54 4.09 -1.73 5.32
N GLU A 55 2.94 -1.18 5.70
CA GLU A 55 1.66 -1.87 5.52
C GLU A 55 1.22 -1.87 4.05
N LEU A 56 1.54 -0.81 3.30
CA LEU A 56 1.32 -0.75 1.85
C LEU A 56 2.18 -1.79 1.11
N GLU A 57 3.45 -1.94 1.49
CA GLU A 57 4.36 -2.95 0.93
C GLU A 57 3.85 -4.37 1.21
N LYS A 58 3.51 -4.69 2.46
CA LYS A 58 2.88 -5.98 2.82
C LYS A 58 1.59 -6.24 2.05
N TRP A 59 0.77 -5.21 1.86
CA TRP A 59 -0.43 -5.31 1.05
C TRP A 59 -0.08 -5.63 -0.41
N ALA A 60 0.91 -4.95 -1.00
CA ALA A 60 1.32 -5.21 -2.37
C ALA A 60 1.88 -6.63 -2.53
N GLU A 61 2.75 -7.06 -1.61
CA GLU A 61 3.21 -8.45 -1.55
C GLU A 61 2.02 -9.39 -1.52
N LYS A 62 1.07 -9.24 -0.59
CA LYS A 62 -0.09 -10.14 -0.50
C LYS A 62 -0.96 -10.17 -1.77
N ASN A 63 -1.17 -9.03 -2.43
CA ASN A 63 -2.09 -8.93 -3.57
C ASN A 63 -1.44 -9.23 -4.93
N PHE A 64 -0.13 -9.04 -5.06
CA PHE A 64 0.61 -9.21 -6.33
C PHE A 64 1.62 -10.36 -6.31
N SER A 65 1.99 -10.90 -5.15
CA SER A 65 2.85 -12.10 -5.06
C SER A 65 2.11 -13.40 -5.33
N THR A 66 0.76 -13.40 -5.34
CA THR A 66 -0.01 -14.59 -5.69
C THR A 66 -0.43 -14.50 -7.15
N PRO A 67 0.16 -15.31 -8.05
CA PRO A 67 -0.31 -15.36 -9.41
C PRO A 67 -1.71 -15.98 -9.46
N SER A 68 -2.61 -15.37 -10.23
CA SER A 68 -4.00 -15.81 -10.37
C SER A 68 -4.14 -17.25 -10.92
N TRP A 69 -3.12 -17.80 -11.56
CA TRP A 69 -3.09 -19.18 -12.06
C TRP A 69 -2.74 -20.25 -11.01
N VAL A 70 -2.13 -19.88 -9.87
CA VAL A 70 -1.76 -20.86 -8.82
C VAL A 70 -3.01 -21.45 -8.14
N LYS A 71 -4.16 -20.76 -8.21
CA LYS A 71 -5.44 -21.28 -7.70
C LYS A 71 -6.11 -22.33 -8.59
N VAL A 72 -5.57 -22.62 -9.78
CA VAL A 72 -6.23 -23.48 -10.78
C VAL A 72 -5.67 -24.92 -10.78
N THR A 73 -4.69 -25.26 -9.94
CA THR A 73 -4.06 -26.60 -9.97
C THR A 73 -3.89 -27.19 -8.58
N MET A 74 -5.00 -27.43 -7.88
CA MET A 74 -5.09 -28.49 -6.87
C MET A 74 -6.50 -29.08 -6.94
N ASN A 75 -6.69 -30.00 -7.89
CA ASN A 75 -7.80 -30.96 -7.88
C ASN A 75 -7.35 -32.27 -8.52
#